data_AF-A0A6L7WS88-F1
#
_entry.id   AF-A0A6L7WS88-F1
#
_cell.length_a   1.000
_cell.length_b   1.000
_cell.length_c   1.000
_cell.angle_alpha   90.00
_cell.angle_beta   90.00
_cell.angle_gamma   90.00
#
_symmetry.space_group_name_H-M   'P 1'
#
loop_
_entity.id
_entity.type
_entity.pdbx_description
1 polymer ?
#
loop_
_entity_poly.entity_id
_entity_poly.type
_entity_poly.pdbx_seq_one_letter_code
_entity_poly.pdbx_strand_id
1 'polypeptide(L)'
;MEPEMLEAAGDTPVSSMQRQTLAGRFSGGDAEQASKAGDVAIENVRRLHAAGVPLLAGTDAPNPGTASGLSLHGELRLLRRAGLSGTEILAAATSVPAGIFGLDDRGFIEAGRIADLVLVGGDLEDDPSLSPRIVAIWKDGYPVDRGRVDQEWPQTQPASPAPATTLIADFEDGFGAAFGFGWQVASARMQGGSSAVQVSVESGALRVAGELVSGFAFPWAGVTWFPGAQPMQPIDFSDREMLRFRARGDGRTYAVMLFADGAGATVPPSVPFTTSAEWTEVEIPLARFPTATPGIIGGVAFAAQAAPLGTVAFEIDDLEIR
;
A
#
# COMPACT_ATOMS: atom_id res chain seq x y z
N MET A 1 16.28 7.45 2.44
CA MET A 1 15.87 6.39 1.50
C MET A 1 14.97 6.93 0.40
N GLU A 2 13.80 7.51 0.68
CA GLU A 2 12.86 7.99 -0.36
C GLU A 2 13.50 8.89 -1.46
N PRO A 3 14.33 9.91 -1.14
CA PRO A 3 14.94 10.74 -2.18
C PRO A 3 15.94 9.96 -3.05
N GLU A 4 16.77 9.11 -2.43
CA GLU A 4 17.74 8.26 -3.12
C GLU A 4 17.06 7.21 -4.01
N MET A 5 15.85 6.75 -3.62
CA MET A 5 15.06 5.77 -4.38
C MET A 5 14.36 6.40 -5.58
N LEU A 6 13.86 7.63 -5.44
CA LEU A 6 13.32 8.40 -6.56
C LEU A 6 14.42 8.82 -7.53
N GLU A 7 15.60 9.20 -7.04
CA GLU A 7 16.78 9.40 -7.89
C GLU A 7 17.23 8.09 -8.57
N ALA A 8 17.07 6.94 -7.90
CA ALA A 8 17.33 5.63 -8.48
C ALA A 8 16.30 5.22 -9.55
N ALA A 9 15.15 5.88 -9.69
CA ALA A 9 14.24 5.59 -10.80
C ALA A 9 14.80 6.10 -12.15
N GLY A 10 15.66 7.12 -12.13
CA GLY A 10 16.09 7.82 -13.35
C GLY A 10 14.88 8.36 -14.12
N ASP A 11 14.83 8.11 -15.43
CA ASP A 11 13.70 8.48 -16.29
C ASP A 11 12.53 7.47 -16.24
N THR A 12 12.62 6.43 -15.41
CA THR A 12 11.58 5.40 -15.32
C THR A 12 10.33 5.97 -14.64
N PRO A 13 9.15 5.91 -15.27
CA PRO A 13 7.91 6.35 -14.64
C PRO A 13 7.64 5.58 -13.34
N VAL A 14 7.39 6.32 -12.25
CA VAL A 14 7.01 5.74 -10.95
C VAL A 14 5.49 5.80 -10.81
N SER A 15 4.86 4.63 -10.65
CA SER A 15 3.40 4.50 -10.49
C SER A 15 2.90 5.13 -9.17
N SER A 16 1.60 5.43 -9.08
CA SER A 16 0.95 5.91 -7.84
C SER A 16 1.21 4.96 -6.68
N MET A 17 1.04 3.65 -6.91
CA MET A 17 1.29 2.60 -5.94
C MET A 17 2.73 2.63 -5.42
N GLN A 18 3.72 2.71 -6.31
CA GLN A 18 5.12 2.80 -5.89
C GLN A 18 5.39 4.08 -5.09
N ARG A 19 4.79 5.22 -5.46
CA ARG A 19 4.90 6.45 -4.66
C ARG A 19 4.26 6.29 -3.28
N GLN A 20 3.08 5.66 -3.22
CA GLN A 20 2.36 5.41 -1.97
C GLN A 20 3.17 4.52 -1.03
N THR A 21 3.70 3.39 -1.52
CA THR A 21 4.47 2.48 -0.67
C THR A 21 5.81 3.09 -0.27
N LEU A 22 6.49 3.84 -1.14
CA LEU A 22 7.72 4.59 -0.80
C LEU A 22 7.49 5.70 0.25
N ALA A 23 6.35 6.39 0.18
CA ALA A 23 5.96 7.40 1.16
C ALA A 23 5.48 6.79 2.49
N GLY A 24 5.09 5.51 2.47
CA GLY A 24 4.66 4.77 3.66
C GLY A 24 5.70 4.80 4.77
N ARG A 25 5.23 4.81 6.02
CA ARG A 25 6.07 4.75 7.22
C ARG A 25 5.49 3.73 8.19
N PHE A 26 6.36 2.98 8.88
CA PHE A 26 5.94 2.17 10.02
C PHE A 26 5.51 3.06 11.19
N SER A 27 4.47 2.65 11.91
CA SER A 27 3.96 3.39 13.06
C SER A 27 5.00 3.49 14.19
N GLY A 28 5.21 4.69 14.73
CA GLY A 28 6.04 4.92 15.91
C GLY A 28 7.53 5.11 15.67
N GLY A 29 7.98 5.27 14.42
CA GLY A 29 9.39 5.51 14.10
C GLY A 29 9.78 7.00 14.13
N ASP A 30 10.77 7.34 14.97
CA ASP A 30 11.52 8.60 14.87
C ASP A 30 12.50 8.53 13.69
N ALA A 31 12.59 9.58 12.87
CA ALA A 31 13.47 9.67 11.71
C ALA A 31 14.96 9.53 12.08
N GLU A 32 15.39 10.04 13.23
CA GLU A 32 16.78 9.92 13.68
C GLU A 32 17.10 8.47 14.08
N GLN A 33 16.14 7.79 14.71
CA GLN A 33 16.25 6.39 15.11
C GLN A 33 16.26 5.46 13.89
N ALA A 34 15.47 5.78 12.86
CA ALA A 34 15.48 5.07 11.58
C ALA A 34 16.83 5.19 10.85
N SER A 35 17.44 6.39 10.87
CA SER A 35 18.77 6.60 10.26
C SER A 35 19.85 5.75 10.95
N LYS A 36 19.91 5.78 12.29
CA LYS A 36 20.86 4.97 13.07
C LYS A 36 20.66 3.47 12.86
N ALA A 37 19.40 3.02 12.74
CA ALA A 37 19.10 1.62 12.43
C ALA A 37 19.61 1.20 11.05
N GLY A 38 19.54 2.09 10.05
CA GLY A 38 20.07 1.86 8.70
C GLY A 38 21.59 1.65 8.68
N ASP A 39 22.34 2.49 9.39
CA ASP A 39 23.81 2.35 9.48
C ASP A 39 24.23 1.03 10.17
N VAL A 40 23.50 0.64 11.23
CA VAL A 40 23.71 -0.66 11.89
C VAL A 40 23.42 -1.82 10.94
N ALA A 41 22.37 -1.74 10.12
CA ALA A 41 22.05 -2.76 9.14
C ALA A 41 23.17 -2.92 8.10
N ILE A 42 23.71 -1.82 7.56
CA ILE A 42 24.82 -1.83 6.60
C ILE A 42 26.07 -2.47 7.24
N GLU A 43 26.42 -2.11 8.47
CA GLU A 43 27.57 -2.72 9.16
C GLU A 43 27.37 -4.21 9.43
N ASN A 44 26.14 -4.65 9.73
CA ASN A 44 25.84 -6.07 9.88
C ASN A 44 26.02 -6.84 8.56
N VAL A 45 25.53 -6.29 7.44
CA VAL A 45 25.75 -6.87 6.10
C VAL A 45 27.24 -6.97 5.80
N ARG A 46 28.02 -5.92 6.10
CA ARG A 46 29.48 -5.92 5.94
C ARG A 46 30.16 -7.03 6.74
N ARG A 47 29.73 -7.27 7.98
CA ARG A 47 30.27 -8.34 8.84
C ARG A 47 29.92 -9.73 8.32
N LEU A 48 28.70 -9.93 7.83
CA LEU A 48 28.27 -11.20 7.23
C LEU A 48 29.05 -11.48 5.94
N HIS A 49 29.23 -10.46 5.10
CA HIS A 49 30.07 -10.52 3.90
C HIS A 49 31.51 -10.92 4.25
N ALA A 50 32.12 -10.24 5.22
CA ALA A 50 33.48 -10.55 5.68
C ALA A 50 33.61 -11.96 6.28
N ALA A 51 32.52 -12.53 6.80
CA ALA A 51 32.47 -13.89 7.30
C ALA A 51 32.21 -14.95 6.21
N GLY A 52 32.03 -14.56 4.95
CA GLY A 52 31.75 -15.46 3.84
C GLY A 52 30.33 -16.02 3.81
N VAL A 53 29.39 -15.37 4.50
CA VAL A 53 27.97 -15.76 4.45
C VAL A 53 27.39 -15.38 3.08
N PRO A 54 26.68 -16.28 2.39
CA PRO A 54 26.00 -15.93 1.14
C PRO A 54 24.98 -14.82 1.36
N LEU A 55 25.03 -13.78 0.53
CA LEU A 55 24.13 -12.62 0.57
C LEU A 55 23.26 -12.58 -0.68
N LEU A 56 22.00 -12.19 -0.52
CA LEU A 56 21.00 -12.06 -1.59
C LEU A 56 20.51 -10.62 -1.60
N ALA A 57 20.20 -10.09 -2.80
CA ALA A 57 19.50 -8.81 -2.92
C ALA A 57 18.00 -9.01 -2.69
N GLY A 58 17.46 -8.41 -1.62
CA GLY A 58 16.05 -8.52 -1.24
C GLY A 58 15.51 -7.19 -0.74
N THR A 59 14.29 -6.84 -1.15
CA THR A 59 13.75 -5.48 -0.91
C THR A 59 12.65 -5.41 0.14
N ASP A 60 12.08 -6.54 0.52
CA ASP A 60 10.89 -6.62 1.39
C ASP A 60 9.66 -5.87 0.84
N ALA A 61 9.66 -5.56 -0.46
CA ALA A 61 8.52 -4.93 -1.12
C ALA A 61 7.26 -5.81 -1.06
N PRO A 62 6.06 -5.23 -0.81
CA PRO A 62 5.73 -3.81 -0.84
C PRO A 62 5.61 -3.14 0.54
N ASN A 63 6.43 -3.52 1.53
CA ASN A 63 6.38 -2.92 2.87
C ASN A 63 6.56 -1.38 2.85
N PRO A 64 6.04 -0.65 3.86
CA PRO A 64 6.23 0.79 3.97
C PRO A 64 7.69 1.22 3.80
N GLY A 65 7.93 2.15 2.87
CA GLY A 65 9.27 2.62 2.48
C GLY A 65 9.91 1.89 1.30
N THR A 66 9.24 0.88 0.73
CA THR A 66 9.75 0.07 -0.40
C THR A 66 8.75 0.00 -1.54
N ALA A 67 9.20 -0.34 -2.75
CA ALA A 67 8.39 -0.42 -3.97
C ALA A 67 8.84 -1.60 -4.84
N SER A 68 7.87 -2.40 -5.31
CA SER A 68 8.14 -3.52 -6.21
C SER A 68 8.86 -3.06 -7.49
N GLY A 69 9.88 -3.81 -7.89
CA GLY A 69 10.80 -3.43 -8.97
C GLY A 69 11.81 -2.36 -8.52
N LEU A 70 11.32 -1.15 -8.24
CA LEU A 70 12.17 0.02 -8.00
C LEU A 70 13.13 -0.14 -6.82
N SER A 71 12.67 -0.72 -5.70
CA SER A 71 13.52 -0.93 -4.51
C SER A 71 14.73 -1.80 -4.76
N LEU A 72 14.73 -2.66 -5.78
CA LEU A 72 15.88 -3.52 -6.06
C LEU A 72 17.10 -2.70 -6.48
N HIS A 73 16.91 -1.62 -7.24
CA HIS A 73 17.99 -0.72 -7.64
C HIS A 73 18.66 -0.03 -6.44
N GLY A 74 17.86 0.35 -5.43
CA GLY A 74 18.37 0.89 -4.17
C GLY A 74 19.15 -0.16 -3.39
N GLU A 75 18.64 -1.39 -3.32
CA GLU A 75 19.29 -2.49 -2.63
C GLU A 75 20.69 -2.78 -3.20
N LEU A 76 20.87 -2.76 -4.52
CA LEU A 76 22.21 -2.94 -5.12
C LEU A 76 23.20 -1.85 -4.66
N ARG A 77 22.73 -0.61 -4.49
CA ARG A 77 23.56 0.49 -3.96
C ARG A 77 23.87 0.30 -2.48
N LEU A 78 22.93 -0.22 -1.69
CA LEU A 78 23.15 -0.54 -0.27
C LEU A 78 24.17 -1.67 -0.09
N LEU A 79 24.12 -2.72 -0.93
CA LEU A 79 25.12 -3.78 -0.94
C LEU A 79 26.52 -3.25 -1.31
N ARG A 80 26.61 -2.33 -2.27
CA ARG A 80 27.88 -1.62 -2.57
C ARG A 80 28.39 -0.83 -1.37
N ARG A 81 27.51 -0.10 -0.68
CA ARG A 81 27.85 0.63 0.56
C ARG A 81 28.31 -0.31 1.68
N ALA A 82 27.77 -1.52 1.74
CA ALA A 82 28.20 -2.57 2.66
C ALA A 82 29.53 -3.23 2.28
N GLY A 83 30.11 -2.90 1.13
CA GLY A 83 31.47 -3.31 0.73
C GLY A 83 31.54 -4.44 -0.29
N LEU A 84 30.41 -4.87 -0.87
CA LEU A 84 30.41 -5.88 -1.92
C LEU A 84 31.00 -5.31 -3.22
N SER A 85 31.80 -6.13 -3.91
CA SER A 85 32.24 -5.85 -5.29
C SER A 85 31.07 -5.92 -6.27
N GLY A 86 31.25 -5.36 -7.47
CA GLY A 86 30.20 -5.36 -8.48
C GLY A 86 29.76 -6.77 -8.89
N THR A 87 30.71 -7.67 -9.09
CA THR A 87 30.43 -9.08 -9.39
C THR A 87 29.66 -9.77 -8.25
N GLU A 88 30.00 -9.49 -6.98
CA GLU A 88 29.26 -10.03 -5.83
C GLU A 88 27.83 -9.49 -5.74
N ILE A 89 27.62 -8.20 -6.07
CA ILE A 89 26.29 -7.59 -6.13
C ILE A 89 25.45 -8.23 -7.22
N LEU A 90 26.00 -8.43 -8.41
CA LEU A 90 25.31 -9.11 -9.52
C LEU A 90 24.99 -10.56 -9.15
N ALA A 91 25.93 -11.27 -8.53
CA ALA A 91 25.71 -12.64 -8.05
C ALA A 91 24.60 -12.70 -6.99
N ALA A 92 24.59 -11.76 -6.02
CA ALA A 92 23.54 -11.64 -5.01
C ALA A 92 22.14 -11.39 -5.59
N ALA A 93 22.05 -10.76 -6.77
CA ALA A 93 20.80 -10.54 -7.49
C ALA A 93 20.44 -11.65 -8.49
N THR A 94 21.33 -12.60 -8.78
CA THR A 94 21.15 -13.60 -9.85
C THR A 94 21.53 -15.03 -9.43
N SER A 95 22.82 -15.38 -9.48
CA SER A 95 23.30 -16.75 -9.31
C SER A 95 23.20 -17.27 -7.88
N VAL A 96 23.42 -16.42 -6.87
CA VAL A 96 23.32 -16.79 -5.45
C VAL A 96 21.89 -17.20 -5.07
N PRO A 97 20.84 -16.38 -5.32
CA PRO A 97 19.48 -16.80 -5.03
C PRO A 97 19.07 -18.02 -5.85
N ALA A 98 19.49 -18.13 -7.12
CA ALA A 98 19.22 -19.32 -7.93
C ALA A 98 19.78 -20.60 -7.28
N GLY A 99 21.03 -20.58 -6.81
CA GLY A 99 21.65 -21.71 -6.12
C GLY A 99 20.96 -22.06 -4.79
N ILE A 100 20.59 -21.05 -4.00
CA ILE A 100 19.92 -21.25 -2.70
C ILE A 100 18.50 -21.81 -2.87
N PHE A 101 17.80 -21.41 -3.92
CA PHE A 101 16.44 -21.88 -4.21
C PHE A 101 16.39 -23.17 -5.04
N GLY A 102 17.54 -23.71 -5.44
CA GLY A 102 17.62 -24.91 -6.28
C GLY A 102 17.08 -24.69 -7.70
N LEU A 103 17.29 -23.49 -8.25
CA LEU A 103 16.87 -23.12 -9.60
C LEU A 103 18.04 -23.29 -10.58
N ASP A 104 18.24 -24.51 -11.05
CA ASP A 104 19.37 -24.86 -11.91
C ASP A 104 19.27 -24.29 -13.34
N ASP A 105 18.07 -23.85 -13.72
CA ASP A 105 17.72 -23.39 -15.06
C ASP A 105 17.96 -21.88 -15.30
N ARG A 106 18.38 -21.12 -14.28
CA ARG A 106 18.57 -19.66 -14.36
C ARG A 106 19.69 -19.13 -13.44
N GLY A 107 19.87 -17.81 -13.42
CA GLY A 107 20.88 -17.13 -12.61
C GLY A 107 22.26 -17.01 -13.26
N PHE A 108 22.46 -17.65 -14.42
CA PHE A 108 23.69 -17.57 -15.22
C PHE A 108 23.34 -17.42 -16.70
N ILE A 109 24.21 -16.76 -17.46
CA ILE A 109 24.10 -16.64 -18.92
C ILE A 109 24.90 -17.78 -19.55
N GLU A 110 24.24 -18.91 -19.79
CA GLU A 110 24.85 -20.12 -20.33
C GLU A 110 23.90 -20.85 -21.29
N ALA A 111 24.45 -21.55 -22.28
CA ALA A 111 23.65 -22.36 -23.20
C ALA A 111 22.93 -23.49 -22.45
N GLY A 112 21.64 -23.69 -22.74
CA GLY A 112 20.81 -24.70 -22.10
C GLY A 112 20.03 -24.21 -20.86
N ARG A 113 20.27 -22.97 -20.41
CA ARG A 113 19.47 -22.30 -19.38
C ARG A 113 18.36 -21.45 -19.99
N ILE A 114 17.35 -21.12 -19.20
CA ILE A 114 16.27 -20.21 -19.60
C ILE A 114 16.85 -18.83 -19.88
N ALA A 115 16.44 -18.22 -20.99
CA ALA A 115 16.88 -16.89 -21.40
C ALA A 115 16.09 -15.78 -20.67
N ASP A 116 16.22 -15.76 -19.35
CA ASP A 116 15.82 -14.65 -18.48
C ASP A 116 16.99 -13.65 -18.40
N LEU A 117 16.96 -12.63 -19.25
CA LEU A 117 18.08 -11.70 -19.46
C LEU A 117 17.65 -10.25 -19.26
N VAL A 118 18.54 -9.44 -18.71
CA VAL A 118 18.39 -7.99 -18.64
C VAL A 118 19.63 -7.35 -19.23
N LEU A 119 19.45 -6.54 -20.27
CA LEU A 119 20.48 -5.69 -20.83
C LEU A 119 20.37 -4.31 -20.21
N VAL A 120 21.47 -3.81 -19.66
CA VAL A 120 21.55 -2.48 -19.02
C VAL A 120 22.60 -1.63 -19.73
N GLY A 121 22.33 -0.34 -19.84
CA GLY A 121 23.23 0.64 -20.43
C GLY A 121 24.31 1.08 -19.43
N GLY A 122 25.53 0.60 -19.65
CA GLY A 122 26.69 0.86 -18.80
C GLY A 122 27.21 -0.42 -18.16
N ASP A 123 28.23 -0.29 -17.31
CA ASP A 123 28.86 -1.41 -16.62
C ASP A 123 28.43 -1.46 -15.14
N LEU A 124 27.69 -2.51 -14.78
CA LEU A 124 27.19 -2.71 -13.42
C LEU A 124 28.25 -3.25 -12.46
N GLU A 125 29.34 -3.82 -12.96
CA GLU A 125 30.45 -4.23 -12.11
C GLU A 125 31.19 -3.00 -11.54
N ASP A 126 31.34 -1.98 -12.38
CA ASP A 126 31.93 -0.69 -12.00
C ASP A 126 30.95 0.15 -11.15
N ASP A 127 29.72 0.33 -11.64
CA ASP A 127 28.71 1.17 -10.99
C ASP A 127 27.29 0.54 -10.99
N PRO A 128 26.88 -0.08 -9.86
CA PRO A 128 25.53 -0.65 -9.73
C PRO A 128 24.41 0.41 -9.74
N SER A 129 24.76 1.70 -9.61
CA SER A 129 23.79 2.80 -9.70
C SER A 129 23.17 2.91 -11.10
N LEU A 130 23.82 2.34 -12.12
CA LEU A 130 23.36 2.28 -13.51
C LEU A 130 22.28 1.23 -13.76
N SER A 131 21.95 0.37 -12.79
CA SER A 131 20.93 -0.67 -12.91
C SER A 131 19.54 -0.21 -13.41
N PRO A 132 19.07 1.03 -13.21
CA PRO A 132 17.80 1.52 -13.78
C PRO A 132 17.87 1.77 -15.29
N ARG A 133 19.06 1.83 -15.91
CA ARG A 133 19.27 2.10 -17.34
C ARG A 133 19.01 0.86 -18.19
N ILE A 134 17.91 0.17 -17.93
CA ILE A 134 17.54 -1.03 -18.67
C ILE A 134 17.34 -0.65 -20.14
N VAL A 135 17.93 -1.42 -21.04
CA VAL A 135 17.80 -1.28 -22.49
C VAL A 135 16.79 -2.30 -23.01
N ALA A 136 16.91 -3.56 -22.57
CA ALA A 136 16.03 -4.64 -23.01
C ALA A 136 15.92 -5.71 -21.92
N ILE A 137 14.79 -6.41 -21.92
CA ILE A 137 14.51 -7.53 -21.03
C ILE A 137 14.04 -8.68 -21.90
N TRP A 138 14.51 -9.89 -21.59
CA TRP A 138 13.97 -11.13 -22.12
C TRP A 138 13.47 -11.95 -20.94
N LYS A 139 12.27 -12.48 -21.08
CA LYS A 139 11.67 -13.41 -20.12
C LYS A 139 11.35 -14.70 -20.86
N ASP A 140 11.90 -15.81 -20.40
CA ASP A 140 11.78 -17.10 -21.08
C ASP A 140 12.20 -17.05 -22.57
N GLY A 141 13.22 -16.23 -22.89
CA GLY A 141 13.69 -15.99 -24.25
C GLY A 141 12.85 -15.04 -25.09
N TYR A 142 11.69 -14.60 -24.62
CA TYR A 142 10.84 -13.64 -25.33
C TYR A 142 11.22 -12.21 -24.94
N PRO A 143 11.46 -11.31 -25.91
CA PRO A 143 11.68 -9.90 -25.61
C PRO A 143 10.42 -9.32 -24.96
N VAL A 144 10.61 -8.59 -23.86
CA VAL A 144 9.54 -7.85 -23.18
C VAL A 144 9.39 -6.50 -23.87
N ASP A 145 8.22 -6.24 -24.44
CA ASP A 145 7.86 -4.92 -24.97
C ASP A 145 7.59 -3.96 -23.82
N ARG A 146 8.59 -3.15 -23.48
CA ARG A 146 8.49 -2.18 -22.39
C ARG A 146 7.51 -1.04 -22.69
N GLY A 147 7.36 -0.66 -23.96
CA GLY A 147 6.39 0.37 -24.36
C GLY A 147 4.94 -0.12 -24.26
N ARG A 148 4.71 -1.42 -24.50
CA ARG A 148 3.41 -2.06 -24.27
C ARG A 148 3.13 -2.27 -22.79
N VAL A 149 4.13 -2.63 -21.97
CA VAL A 149 3.96 -2.71 -20.51
C VAL A 149 3.58 -1.34 -19.94
N ASP A 150 4.16 -0.24 -20.43
CA ASP A 150 3.72 1.10 -20.03
C ASP A 150 2.25 1.38 -20.43
N GLN A 151 1.69 0.73 -21.45
CA GLN A 151 0.29 0.92 -21.87
C GLN A 151 -0.70 -0.05 -21.21
N GLU A 152 -0.26 -1.26 -20.86
CA GLU A 152 -1.08 -2.35 -20.31
C GLU A 152 -0.96 -2.51 -18.80
N TRP A 153 0.09 -1.98 -18.16
CA TRP A 153 0.03 -1.68 -16.74
C TRP A 153 -1.17 -0.75 -16.54
N PRO A 154 -2.01 -0.91 -15.50
CA PRO A 154 -3.08 0.04 -15.26
C PRO A 154 -2.45 1.43 -15.13
N GLN A 155 -2.45 2.17 -16.23
CA GLN A 155 -2.29 3.59 -16.26
C GLN A 155 -3.45 4.05 -15.40
N THR A 156 -3.16 4.48 -14.18
CA THR A 156 -4.16 5.02 -13.27
C THR A 156 -5.00 5.96 -14.09
N GLN A 157 -6.26 5.57 -14.37
CA GLN A 157 -7.19 6.52 -14.96
C GLN A 157 -7.15 7.72 -14.02
N PRO A 158 -6.86 8.93 -14.52
CA PRO A 158 -6.85 10.11 -13.67
C PRO A 158 -8.17 10.13 -12.92
N ALA A 159 -8.07 10.30 -11.60
CA ALA A 159 -9.24 10.29 -10.73
C ALA A 159 -10.26 11.31 -11.25
N SER A 160 -11.52 10.91 -11.27
CA SER A 160 -12.57 11.85 -11.68
C SER A 160 -12.74 12.91 -10.60
N PRO A 161 -13.01 14.19 -10.95
CA PRO A 161 -13.16 15.24 -9.94
C PRO A 161 -14.32 14.93 -9.00
N ALA A 162 -14.15 15.26 -7.71
CA ALA A 162 -15.23 15.16 -6.74
C ALA A 162 -16.43 16.05 -7.11
N PRO A 163 -17.65 15.63 -6.76
CA PRO A 163 -18.82 16.50 -6.84
C PRO A 163 -18.64 17.78 -6.00
N ALA A 164 -19.38 18.84 -6.37
CA ALA A 164 -19.35 20.11 -5.66
C ALA A 164 -19.98 20.03 -4.24
N THR A 165 -20.86 19.04 -4.00
CA THR A 165 -21.45 18.83 -2.67
C THR A 165 -20.42 18.27 -1.70
N THR A 166 -20.42 18.77 -0.47
CA THR A 166 -19.62 18.23 0.62
C THR A 166 -20.37 17.14 1.39
N LEU A 167 -21.71 17.19 1.42
CA LEU A 167 -22.54 16.21 2.09
C LEU A 167 -22.50 14.88 1.34
N ILE A 168 -22.15 13.81 2.08
CA ILE A 168 -22.14 12.43 1.61
C ILE A 168 -23.43 11.73 2.03
N ALA A 169 -23.81 11.81 3.30
CA ALA A 169 -25.05 11.22 3.81
C ALA A 169 -25.44 11.80 5.17
N ASP A 170 -26.71 12.13 5.33
CA ASP A 170 -27.39 12.48 6.59
C ASP A 170 -28.44 11.42 7.00
N PHE A 171 -28.65 10.40 6.16
CA PHE A 171 -29.56 9.27 6.36
C PHE A 171 -31.04 9.60 6.68
N GLU A 172 -31.47 10.85 6.52
CA GLU A 172 -32.86 11.29 6.73
C GLU A 172 -33.82 10.65 5.71
N ASP A 173 -33.33 10.44 4.48
CA ASP A 173 -34.05 9.80 3.38
C ASP A 173 -33.71 8.29 3.23
N GLY A 174 -33.05 7.70 4.24
CA GLY A 174 -32.70 6.28 4.28
C GLY A 174 -31.23 5.99 3.96
N PHE A 175 -30.93 4.76 3.51
CA PHE A 175 -29.56 4.24 3.38
C PHE A 175 -28.76 4.82 2.18
N GLY A 176 -29.25 5.88 1.55
CA GLY A 176 -28.61 6.48 0.37
C GLY A 176 -27.33 7.24 0.71
N ALA A 177 -26.51 7.47 -0.32
CA ALA A 177 -25.51 8.53 -0.32
C ALA A 177 -25.93 9.59 -1.35
N ALA A 178 -25.56 10.85 -1.12
CA ALA A 178 -25.84 11.96 -2.04
C ALA A 178 -25.16 11.76 -3.41
N PHE A 179 -24.06 11.01 -3.46
CA PHE A 179 -23.35 10.69 -4.70
C PHE A 179 -22.53 9.39 -4.59
N GLY A 180 -22.10 8.91 -5.76
CA GLY A 180 -21.30 7.70 -5.92
C GLY A 180 -22.14 6.43 -6.05
N PHE A 181 -21.45 5.29 -6.11
CA PHE A 181 -22.03 3.95 -6.12
C PHE A 181 -22.79 3.66 -4.82
N GLY A 182 -22.42 4.34 -3.74
CA GLY A 182 -23.11 4.30 -2.46
C GLY A 182 -22.51 3.29 -1.49
N TRP A 183 -23.33 2.88 -0.53
CA TRP A 183 -22.89 2.07 0.61
C TRP A 183 -22.91 0.58 0.31
N GLN A 184 -21.91 -0.14 0.83
CA GLN A 184 -21.83 -1.59 0.80
C GLN A 184 -21.46 -2.12 2.18
N VAL A 185 -22.11 -3.21 2.57
CA VAL A 185 -21.73 -3.94 3.79
C VAL A 185 -20.40 -4.63 3.53
N ALA A 186 -19.44 -4.36 4.39
CA ALA A 186 -18.05 -4.66 4.14
C ALA A 186 -17.52 -5.50 5.31
N SER A 187 -17.20 -6.77 5.04
CA SER A 187 -16.75 -7.69 6.10
C SER A 187 -15.72 -8.69 5.58
N ALA A 188 -14.87 -9.19 6.48
CA ALA A 188 -13.91 -10.25 6.20
C ALA A 188 -14.55 -11.54 5.65
N ARG A 189 -15.88 -11.70 5.73
CA ARG A 189 -16.61 -12.81 5.09
C ARG A 189 -16.38 -12.89 3.58
N MET A 190 -16.14 -11.77 2.92
CA MET A 190 -15.80 -11.73 1.49
C MET A 190 -14.46 -12.40 1.16
N GLN A 191 -13.59 -12.56 2.17
CA GLN A 191 -12.26 -13.20 2.05
C GLN A 191 -12.18 -14.51 2.85
N GLY A 192 -13.33 -15.10 3.22
CA GLY A 192 -13.39 -16.37 3.96
C GLY A 192 -13.43 -16.26 5.49
N GLY A 193 -13.53 -15.06 6.06
CA GLY A 193 -13.72 -14.85 7.50
C GLY A 193 -15.16 -15.10 8.00
N SER A 194 -15.36 -15.13 9.33
CA SER A 194 -16.68 -15.33 9.94
C SER A 194 -17.30 -14.07 10.56
N SER A 195 -16.56 -12.96 10.65
CA SER A 195 -17.08 -11.69 11.14
C SER A 195 -18.16 -11.14 10.20
N ALA A 196 -19.28 -10.70 10.77
CA ALA A 196 -20.40 -10.17 10.02
C ALA A 196 -21.03 -8.99 10.77
N VAL A 197 -21.45 -7.99 10.02
CA VAL A 197 -22.25 -6.87 10.50
C VAL A 197 -23.52 -6.75 9.67
N GLN A 198 -24.56 -6.23 10.30
CA GLN A 198 -25.78 -5.76 9.69
C GLN A 198 -25.78 -4.24 9.74
N VAL A 199 -26.37 -3.64 8.70
CA VAL A 199 -26.55 -2.19 8.61
C VAL A 199 -28.03 -1.88 8.51
N SER A 200 -28.46 -0.85 9.24
CA SER A 200 -29.83 -0.33 9.24
C SER A 200 -29.78 1.18 9.37
N VAL A 201 -30.82 1.88 8.90
CA VAL A 201 -31.02 3.29 9.24
C VAL A 201 -32.06 3.38 10.33
N GLU A 202 -31.71 4.01 11.44
CA GLU A 202 -32.53 4.13 12.63
C GLU A 202 -32.54 5.58 13.12
N SER A 203 -33.72 6.19 13.16
CA SER A 203 -33.89 7.59 13.61
C SER A 203 -32.99 8.60 12.90
N GLY A 204 -32.82 8.46 11.58
CA GLY A 204 -31.98 9.35 10.78
C GLY A 204 -30.48 9.06 10.86
N ALA A 205 -30.05 7.94 11.46
CA ALA A 205 -28.62 7.59 11.54
C ALA A 205 -28.34 6.20 10.99
N LEU A 206 -27.16 6.00 10.41
CA LEU A 206 -26.68 4.69 9.98
C LEU A 206 -26.16 3.91 11.18
N ARG A 207 -26.84 2.82 11.54
CA ARG A 207 -26.42 1.86 12.54
C ARG A 207 -25.64 0.71 11.92
N VAL A 208 -24.48 0.41 12.50
CA VAL A 208 -23.65 -0.75 12.17
C VAL A 208 -23.55 -1.62 13.41
N ALA A 209 -24.09 -2.85 13.33
CA ALA A 209 -24.11 -3.77 14.46
C ALA A 209 -23.75 -5.19 14.05
N GLY A 210 -22.99 -5.91 14.87
CA GLY A 210 -22.60 -7.29 14.57
C GLY A 210 -21.57 -7.86 15.53
N GLU A 211 -20.79 -8.81 15.05
CA GLU A 211 -19.80 -9.50 15.85
C GLU A 211 -18.47 -9.66 15.09
N LEU A 212 -17.38 -9.31 15.77
CA LEU A 212 -16.03 -9.52 15.28
C LEU A 212 -15.48 -10.82 15.89
N VAL A 213 -15.26 -11.83 15.06
CA VAL A 213 -14.85 -13.19 15.47
C VAL A 213 -13.40 -13.44 15.04
N SER A 214 -12.65 -14.23 15.82
CA SER A 214 -11.31 -14.68 15.45
C SER A 214 -11.36 -15.70 14.28
N GLY A 215 -10.28 -15.78 13.50
CA GLY A 215 -10.13 -16.82 12.46
C GLY A 215 -9.53 -16.36 11.13
N PHE A 216 -9.48 -15.04 10.88
CA PHE A 216 -8.73 -14.44 9.79
C PHE A 216 -7.60 -13.57 10.37
N ALA A 217 -6.47 -13.41 9.68
CA ALA A 217 -5.31 -12.68 10.20
C ALA A 217 -5.60 -11.19 10.49
N PHE A 218 -6.60 -10.62 9.80
CA PHE A 218 -7.03 -9.22 9.95
C PHE A 218 -8.56 -9.12 9.88
N PRO A 219 -9.30 -9.57 10.90
CA PRO A 219 -10.76 -9.50 10.87
C PRO A 219 -11.19 -8.03 10.96
N TRP A 220 -12.01 -7.62 10.00
CA TRP A 220 -12.70 -6.34 10.03
C TRP A 220 -14.15 -6.53 9.61
N ALA A 221 -15.03 -5.70 10.16
CA ALA A 221 -16.44 -5.69 9.83
C ALA A 221 -16.98 -4.27 9.98
N GLY A 222 -17.71 -3.81 8.97
CA GLY A 222 -18.18 -2.45 8.88
C GLY A 222 -18.99 -2.17 7.62
N VAL A 223 -18.98 -0.91 7.22
CA VAL A 223 -19.66 -0.42 6.03
C VAL A 223 -18.70 0.48 5.24
N THR A 224 -18.75 0.37 3.91
CA THR A 224 -17.91 1.17 3.01
C THR A 224 -18.78 2.01 2.09
N TRP A 225 -18.48 3.29 2.00
CA TRP A 225 -19.00 4.18 0.97
C TRP A 225 -18.04 4.23 -0.22
N PHE A 226 -18.58 4.13 -1.43
CA PHE A 226 -17.85 4.23 -2.68
C PHE A 226 -18.26 5.51 -3.44
N PRO A 227 -17.34 6.50 -3.59
CA PRO A 227 -17.64 7.79 -4.21
C PRO A 227 -17.75 7.76 -5.74
N GLY A 228 -17.10 6.79 -6.39
CA GLY A 228 -17.14 6.65 -7.85
C GLY A 228 -18.41 5.98 -8.34
N ALA A 229 -18.66 5.99 -9.65
CA ALA A 229 -19.80 5.30 -10.27
C ALA A 229 -19.70 3.77 -10.18
N GLN A 230 -18.50 3.25 -9.91
CA GLN A 230 -18.21 1.84 -9.64
C GLN A 230 -17.41 1.70 -8.34
N PRO A 231 -17.52 0.57 -7.62
CA PRO A 231 -16.70 0.30 -6.45
C PRO A 231 -15.21 0.47 -6.76
N MET A 232 -14.46 1.08 -5.83
CA MET A 232 -13.02 1.34 -5.93
C MET A 232 -12.59 2.26 -7.10
N GLN A 233 -13.52 2.86 -7.84
CA GLN A 233 -13.17 3.88 -8.83
C GLN A 233 -12.64 5.14 -8.11
N PRO A 234 -11.43 5.62 -8.45
CA PRO A 234 -10.80 6.74 -7.77
C PRO A 234 -11.48 8.08 -8.10
N ILE A 235 -11.74 8.86 -7.05
CA ILE A 235 -12.30 10.22 -7.12
C ILE A 235 -11.34 11.20 -6.43
N ASP A 236 -11.15 12.37 -7.06
CA ASP A 236 -10.24 13.41 -6.62
C ASP A 236 -10.93 14.44 -5.72
N PHE A 237 -10.67 14.33 -4.42
CA PHE A 237 -11.05 15.26 -3.35
C PHE A 237 -9.84 16.08 -2.89
N SER A 238 -8.81 16.28 -3.73
CA SER A 238 -7.62 17.06 -3.33
C SER A 238 -7.91 18.53 -3.06
N ASP A 239 -9.10 19.01 -3.43
CA ASP A 239 -9.64 20.33 -3.09
C ASP A 239 -10.45 20.34 -1.77
N ARG A 240 -10.38 19.25 -0.99
CA ARG A 240 -10.98 19.07 0.34
C ARG A 240 -9.86 18.78 1.34
N GLU A 241 -10.08 19.12 2.60
CA GLU A 241 -9.09 18.97 3.67
C GLU A 241 -9.52 18.00 4.77
N MET A 242 -10.82 17.75 4.92
CA MET A 242 -11.37 17.12 6.11
C MET A 242 -12.55 16.20 5.82
N LEU A 243 -12.54 15.03 6.47
CA LEU A 243 -13.72 14.18 6.65
C LEU A 243 -14.36 14.52 8.01
N ARG A 244 -15.66 14.82 8.00
CA ARG A 244 -16.43 15.14 9.22
C ARG A 244 -17.67 14.26 9.30
N PHE A 245 -17.99 13.80 10.50
CA PHE A 245 -19.21 13.05 10.78
C PHE A 245 -19.51 13.08 12.26
N ARG A 246 -20.72 12.70 12.64
CA ARG A 246 -21.08 12.43 14.03
C ARG A 246 -21.05 10.93 14.28
N ALA A 247 -20.65 10.54 15.47
CA ALA A 247 -20.63 9.14 15.89
C ALA A 247 -21.11 8.98 17.33
N ARG A 248 -21.78 7.86 17.60
CA ARG A 248 -22.08 7.34 18.94
C ARG A 248 -22.01 5.81 18.93
N GLY A 249 -21.99 5.18 20.09
CA GLY A 249 -21.89 3.72 20.16
C GLY A 249 -21.51 3.20 21.53
N ASP A 250 -20.93 2.01 21.51
CA ASP A 250 -20.60 1.18 22.67
C ASP A 250 -19.35 1.60 23.46
N GLY A 251 -18.76 2.75 23.17
CA GLY A 251 -17.55 3.23 23.85
C GLY A 251 -16.25 2.69 23.27
N ARG A 252 -16.32 1.85 22.22
CA ARG A 252 -15.14 1.25 21.60
C ARG A 252 -14.48 2.22 20.62
N THR A 253 -13.20 1.95 20.34
CA THR A 253 -12.46 2.57 19.25
C THR A 253 -12.67 1.79 17.96
N TYR A 254 -13.07 2.50 16.93
CA TYR A 254 -13.25 2.05 15.56
C TYR A 254 -12.24 2.77 14.66
N ALA A 255 -12.22 2.42 13.38
CA ALA A 255 -11.35 3.07 12.41
C ALA A 255 -12.14 3.54 11.19
N VAL A 256 -11.77 4.73 10.71
CA VAL A 256 -12.03 5.14 9.34
C VAL A 256 -10.88 4.64 8.49
N MET A 257 -11.18 3.86 7.46
CA MET A 257 -10.23 3.30 6.51
C MET A 257 -10.41 3.97 5.15
N LEU A 258 -9.31 4.38 4.54
CA LEU A 258 -9.31 5.00 3.22
C LEU A 258 -8.75 4.01 2.20
N PHE A 259 -9.57 3.71 1.19
CA PHE A 259 -9.18 2.88 0.07
C PHE A 259 -8.76 3.78 -1.09
N ALA A 260 -7.53 3.59 -1.58
CA ALA A 260 -7.03 4.25 -2.77
C ALA A 260 -7.05 3.31 -3.98
N ASP A 261 -7.06 3.91 -5.17
CA ASP A 261 -6.67 3.39 -6.49
C ASP A 261 -6.66 1.87 -6.73
N GLY A 262 -7.77 1.15 -6.49
CA GLY A 262 -8.03 -0.19 -7.04
C GLY A 262 -7.02 -1.31 -6.73
N ALA A 263 -5.93 -1.02 -6.01
CA ALA A 263 -4.77 -1.86 -5.91
C ALA A 263 -4.49 -2.14 -4.44
N GLY A 264 -5.10 -3.21 -3.95
CA GLY A 264 -4.46 -4.24 -3.13
C GLY A 264 -3.47 -3.88 -2.02
N ALA A 265 -3.56 -2.72 -1.34
CA ALA A 265 -2.90 -2.58 -0.05
C ALA A 265 -3.45 -3.70 0.86
N THR A 266 -2.57 -4.54 1.40
CA THR A 266 -2.96 -5.65 2.29
C THR A 266 -3.65 -5.14 3.55
N VAL A 267 -3.40 -3.89 3.95
CA VAL A 267 -4.13 -3.15 4.98
C VAL A 267 -4.35 -1.70 4.52
N PRO A 268 -5.60 -1.21 4.45
CA PRO A 268 -5.87 0.18 4.10
C PRO A 268 -5.34 1.18 5.16
N PRO A 269 -4.82 2.35 4.76
CA PRO A 269 -4.55 3.47 5.68
C PRO A 269 -5.77 3.76 6.55
N SER A 270 -5.57 3.89 7.87
CA SER A 270 -6.68 4.06 8.80
C SER A 270 -6.41 5.07 9.90
N VAL A 271 -7.45 5.79 10.30
CA VAL A 271 -7.43 6.72 11.44
C VAL A 271 -8.46 6.25 12.48
N PRO A 272 -8.08 6.10 13.76
CA PRO A 272 -9.01 5.69 14.80
C PRO A 272 -9.97 6.81 15.21
N PHE A 273 -11.20 6.44 15.58
CA PHE A 273 -12.17 7.27 16.27
C PHE A 273 -12.83 6.49 17.40
N THR A 274 -13.14 7.13 18.52
CA THR A 274 -13.76 6.48 19.69
C THR A 274 -15.20 6.94 19.81
N THR A 275 -16.09 5.99 20.05
CA THR A 275 -17.51 6.27 20.25
C THR A 275 -17.83 6.52 21.72
N SER A 276 -18.99 7.13 21.99
CA SER A 276 -19.56 7.26 23.33
C SER A 276 -21.07 7.04 23.27
N ALA A 277 -21.75 6.93 24.41
CA ALA A 277 -23.21 6.84 24.43
C ALA A 277 -23.88 8.09 23.83
N GLU A 278 -23.23 9.25 23.96
CA GLU A 278 -23.67 10.52 23.39
C GLU A 278 -23.09 10.73 22.00
N TRP A 279 -23.79 11.52 21.20
CA TRP A 279 -23.29 11.96 19.90
C TRP A 279 -22.08 12.87 20.06
N THR A 280 -21.00 12.50 19.38
CA THR A 280 -19.78 13.31 19.28
C THR A 280 -19.46 13.60 17.84
N GLU A 281 -19.03 14.83 17.55
CA GLU A 281 -18.48 15.19 16.24
C GLU A 281 -17.04 14.65 16.12
N VAL A 282 -16.75 14.06 14.97
CA VAL A 282 -15.45 13.53 14.60
C VAL A 282 -14.96 14.27 13.37
N GLU A 283 -13.79 14.89 13.49
CA GLU A 283 -13.11 15.59 12.39
C GLU A 283 -11.76 14.93 12.13
N ILE A 284 -11.56 14.45 10.90
CA ILE A 284 -10.33 13.79 10.47
C ILE A 284 -9.75 14.58 9.29
N PRO A 285 -8.65 15.32 9.50
CA PRO A 285 -7.90 15.88 8.39
C PRO A 285 -7.45 14.78 7.43
N LEU A 286 -7.66 14.94 6.13
CA LEU A 286 -7.27 13.95 5.12
C LEU A 286 -5.76 13.67 5.18
N ALA A 287 -4.95 14.70 5.46
CA ALA A 287 -3.51 14.58 5.66
C ALA A 287 -3.10 13.66 6.83
N ARG A 288 -4.03 13.28 7.72
CA ARG A 288 -3.77 12.37 8.85
C ARG A 288 -3.76 10.90 8.42
N PHE A 289 -4.30 10.56 7.24
CA PHE A 289 -4.20 9.21 6.70
C PHE A 289 -2.75 8.94 6.24
N PRO A 290 -2.13 7.81 6.63
CA PRO A 290 -0.75 7.51 6.28
C PRO A 290 -0.63 7.03 4.82
N THR A 291 -0.91 7.93 3.87
CA THR A 291 -0.85 7.69 2.42
C THR A 291 -0.33 8.93 1.68
N ALA A 292 0.30 8.72 0.52
CA ALA A 292 0.83 9.83 -0.30
C ALA A 292 -0.25 10.67 -1.00
N THR A 293 -1.43 10.08 -1.21
CA THR A 293 -2.52 10.68 -1.99
C THR A 293 -3.83 10.66 -1.21
N PRO A 294 -3.93 11.34 -0.05
CA PRO A 294 -5.09 11.27 0.82
C PRO A 294 -6.36 11.88 0.20
N GLY A 295 -6.23 12.74 -0.82
CA GLY A 295 -7.34 13.28 -1.60
C GLY A 295 -7.86 12.33 -2.69
N ILE A 296 -7.14 11.26 -3.04
CA ILE A 296 -7.60 10.30 -4.06
C ILE A 296 -8.30 9.14 -3.35
N ILE A 297 -9.63 9.13 -3.43
CA ILE A 297 -10.48 8.22 -2.64
C ILE A 297 -11.23 7.29 -3.59
N GLY A 298 -10.95 5.99 -3.47
CA GLY A 298 -11.73 4.92 -4.09
C GLY A 298 -12.83 4.39 -3.17
N GLY A 299 -12.71 4.57 -1.85
CA GLY A 299 -13.74 4.28 -0.87
C GLY A 299 -13.35 4.68 0.55
N VAL A 300 -14.36 4.88 1.41
CA VAL A 300 -14.19 5.18 2.84
C VAL A 300 -14.98 4.16 3.65
N ALA A 301 -14.30 3.41 4.53
CA ALA A 301 -14.97 2.45 5.39
C ALA A 301 -14.93 2.86 6.85
N PHE A 302 -16.01 2.53 7.55
CA PHE A 302 -16.15 2.65 9.00
C PHE A 302 -16.25 1.24 9.55
N ALA A 303 -15.24 0.80 10.30
CA ALA A 303 -15.14 -0.60 10.69
C ALA A 303 -14.49 -0.82 12.06
N ALA A 304 -14.88 -1.92 12.68
CA ALA A 304 -14.11 -2.51 13.77
C ALA A 304 -12.84 -3.19 13.21
N GLN A 305 -11.72 -3.01 13.91
CA GLN A 305 -10.44 -3.65 13.60
C GLN A 305 -10.16 -4.82 14.55
N ALA A 306 -9.12 -5.60 14.26
CA ALA A 306 -8.83 -6.93 14.82
C ALA A 306 -8.90 -7.09 16.36
N ALA A 307 -8.79 -6.00 17.13
CA ALA A 307 -8.93 -6.02 18.58
C ALA A 307 -9.64 -4.75 19.09
N PRO A 308 -10.51 -4.85 20.12
CA PRO A 308 -10.94 -6.09 20.77
C PRO A 308 -11.84 -6.94 19.85
N LEU A 309 -11.98 -8.24 20.12
CA LEU A 309 -13.02 -9.08 19.49
C LEU A 309 -14.36 -8.88 20.22
N GLY A 310 -15.45 -9.36 19.62
CA GLY A 310 -16.79 -9.34 20.22
C GLY A 310 -17.75 -8.34 19.57
N THR A 311 -18.83 -8.00 20.30
CA THR A 311 -19.96 -7.21 19.80
C THR A 311 -19.53 -5.83 19.32
N VAL A 312 -19.89 -5.49 18.09
CA VAL A 312 -19.71 -4.18 17.47
C VAL A 312 -21.06 -3.50 17.41
N ALA A 313 -21.15 -2.27 17.91
CA ALA A 313 -22.33 -1.44 17.74
C ALA A 313 -21.95 0.05 17.75
N PHE A 314 -22.07 0.70 16.60
CA PHE A 314 -21.92 2.14 16.47
C PHE A 314 -22.91 2.71 15.46
N GLU A 315 -23.14 4.01 15.56
CA GLU A 315 -23.95 4.79 14.64
C GLU A 315 -23.14 5.95 14.11
N ILE A 316 -23.33 6.27 12.83
CA ILE A 316 -22.77 7.46 12.19
C ILE A 316 -23.87 8.28 11.50
N ASP A 317 -23.64 9.58 11.43
CA ASP A 317 -24.58 10.56 10.91
C ASP A 317 -23.84 11.82 10.40
N ASP A 318 -24.51 12.67 9.63
CA ASP A 318 -24.01 13.96 9.12
C ASP A 318 -22.62 13.86 8.45
N LEU A 319 -22.43 12.88 7.57
CA LEU A 319 -21.14 12.61 6.92
C LEU A 319 -20.86 13.61 5.80
N GLU A 320 -19.74 14.32 5.91
CA GLU A 320 -19.27 15.33 4.97
C GLU A 320 -17.78 15.15 4.62
N ILE A 321 -17.40 15.54 3.40
CA ILE A 321 -16.01 15.76 2.99
C ILE A 321 -15.86 17.19 2.46
N ARG A 322 -15.06 18.01 3.15
CA ARG A 322 -14.96 19.47 2.94
C ARG A 322 -13.53 19.93 2.85
#